data_AF-A0A162FW78-F1
#
_entry.id   AF-A0A162FW78-F1
#
_cell.length_a   1.000
_cell.length_b   1.000
_cell.length_c   1.000
_cell.angle_alpha   90.00
_cell.angle_beta   90.00
_cell.angle_gamma   90.00
#
_symmetry.space_group_name_H-M   'P 1'
#
loop_
_entity.id
_entity.type
_entity.pdbx_description
1 polymer ?
#
loop_
_entity_poly.entity_id
_entity_poly.type
_entity_poly.pdbx_seq_one_letter_code
_entity_poly.pdbx_strand_id
1 'polypeptide(L)'
;MLKKLILATALLGVVGCAFNKDNPNNNATEVSDRQKQLNTYNRVTGFYTGKLTTTATQQDVELRLFTLEDESGTNANGEERYRIVLRGKFQFNSNKLQLVNMKARFIPETSELILRNEAASPGIDDVHTINAKVVGQKIVGEVKSVSGVIGVLDLTLASNQSSAPGNTEENEFYERLRRQYESFAGTYVGNNVKDGKAAFQFQIRLQVVKEGIVPKIIGELTRSDDPKNTATLTLTGLYRGETTPPSLVLTGIPRLFPSSPYKATIDGVLDGDTYKGTWVSNVNGFEGEFVLNKIK
;
A
#
# COMPACT_ATOMS: atom_id res chain seq x y z
N MET A 1 32.56 65.42 19.15
CA MET A 1 31.43 64.89 19.95
C MET A 1 30.18 64.98 19.09
N LEU A 2 29.94 64.08 18.14
CA LEU A 2 29.19 62.82 18.25
C LEU A 2 27.81 62.95 18.95
N LYS A 3 26.72 62.99 18.18
CA LYS A 3 25.40 62.33 18.40
C LYS A 3 24.51 62.61 17.17
N LYS A 4 24.31 61.60 16.30
CA LYS A 4 23.09 60.77 16.13
C LYS A 4 21.90 61.60 15.65
N LEU A 5 21.30 61.37 14.48
CA LEU A 5 20.59 60.15 14.10
C LEU A 5 20.28 60.25 12.58
N ILE A 6 20.78 59.33 11.75
CA ILE A 6 20.33 59.18 10.36
C ILE A 6 19.40 57.98 10.29
N LEU A 7 18.26 58.22 9.66
CA LEU A 7 17.09 57.39 9.53
C LEU A 7 17.29 56.36 8.41
N ALA A 8 17.09 55.09 8.76
CA ALA A 8 16.66 53.93 7.98
C ALA A 8 16.92 53.90 6.45
N THR A 9 17.89 53.07 6.04
CA THR A 9 17.89 52.43 4.72
C THR A 9 17.66 50.94 4.91
N ALA A 10 16.40 50.52 4.75
CA ALA A 10 16.04 49.14 4.55
C ALA A 10 16.05 48.85 3.04
N LEU A 11 17.11 48.22 2.55
CA LEU A 11 16.99 47.35 1.38
C LEU A 11 17.47 45.96 1.80
N LEU A 12 16.47 45.12 2.04
CA LEU A 12 16.62 43.68 2.23
C LEU A 12 17.42 43.11 1.05
N GLY A 13 18.61 42.60 1.37
CA GLY A 13 19.32 41.69 0.48
C GLY A 13 18.46 40.45 0.28
N VAL A 14 17.86 40.35 -0.90
CA VAL A 14 17.39 39.08 -1.44
C VAL A 14 18.67 38.26 -1.62
N VAL A 15 18.92 37.35 -0.68
CA VAL A 15 19.85 36.24 -0.87
C VAL A 15 19.31 35.49 -2.08
N GLY A 16 19.94 35.74 -3.23
CA GLY A 16 19.71 34.98 -4.43
C GLY A 16 20.01 33.52 -4.13
N CYS A 17 18.96 32.72 -3.92
CA CYS A 17 19.02 31.33 -4.31
C CYS A 17 19.41 31.35 -5.78
N ALA A 18 20.63 30.88 -6.06
CA ALA A 18 21.09 30.63 -7.40
C ALA A 18 20.08 29.68 -8.05
N PHE A 19 19.17 30.25 -8.85
CA PHE A 19 18.40 29.49 -9.81
C PHE A 19 19.42 28.96 -10.82
N ASN A 20 19.78 27.68 -10.64
CA ASN A 20 20.36 26.93 -11.74
C ASN A 20 19.39 27.07 -12.92
N LYS A 21 19.98 27.47 -14.05
CA LYS A 21 19.31 27.81 -15.28
C LYS A 21 18.93 26.51 -15.99
N ASP A 22 18.04 25.75 -15.37
CA ASP A 22 17.50 24.52 -15.93
C ASP A 22 16.30 24.86 -16.83
N ASN A 23 16.25 24.15 -17.94
CA ASN A 23 15.39 24.40 -19.10
C ASN A 23 13.91 24.67 -18.67
N PRO A 24 13.40 25.92 -18.77
CA PRO A 24 12.16 26.35 -18.09
C PRO A 24 10.88 25.67 -18.58
N ASN A 25 10.91 24.99 -19.73
CA ASN A 25 9.72 24.40 -20.34
C ASN A 25 9.29 23.05 -19.73
N ASN A 26 10.23 22.26 -19.15
CA ASN A 26 9.88 20.96 -18.57
C ASN A 26 9.30 21.09 -17.15
N ASN A 27 9.89 21.95 -16.32
CA ASN A 27 9.44 22.16 -14.94
C ASN A 27 8.08 22.87 -14.87
N ALA A 28 7.81 23.82 -15.78
CA ALA A 28 6.51 24.51 -15.82
C ALA A 28 5.34 23.57 -16.17
N THR A 29 5.59 22.58 -17.04
CA THR A 29 4.57 21.59 -17.44
C THR A 29 4.26 20.64 -16.28
N GLU A 30 5.29 20.15 -15.58
CA GLU A 30 5.13 19.28 -14.42
C GLU A 30 4.39 19.96 -13.26
N VAL A 31 4.75 21.21 -12.94
CA VAL A 31 4.06 22.01 -11.91
C VAL A 31 2.59 22.24 -12.28
N SER A 32 2.32 22.56 -13.56
CA SER A 32 0.95 22.75 -14.06
C SER A 32 0.12 21.46 -13.96
N ASP A 33 0.68 20.32 -14.35
CA ASP A 33 -0.02 19.04 -14.30
C ASP A 33 -0.25 18.57 -12.86
N ARG A 34 0.71 18.78 -11.96
CA ARG A 34 0.56 18.55 -10.52
C ARG A 34 -0.59 19.39 -9.95
N GLN A 35 -0.65 20.67 -10.28
CA GLN A 35 -1.72 21.56 -9.81
C GLN A 35 -3.10 21.14 -10.36
N LYS A 36 -3.18 20.72 -11.63
CA LYS A 36 -4.42 20.20 -12.21
C LYS A 36 -4.89 18.92 -11.50
N GLN A 37 -3.97 18.01 -11.20
CA GLN A 37 -4.29 16.78 -10.47
C GLN A 37 -4.77 17.09 -9.04
N LEU A 38 -4.09 17.98 -8.33
CA LEU A 38 -4.52 18.43 -7.00
C LEU A 38 -5.90 19.07 -7.03
N ASN A 39 -6.15 19.99 -7.96
CA ASN A 39 -7.45 20.65 -8.10
C ASN A 39 -8.57 19.65 -8.42
N THR A 40 -8.26 18.59 -9.18
CA THR A 40 -9.20 17.52 -9.50
C THR A 40 -9.51 16.68 -8.25
N TYR A 41 -8.49 16.25 -7.52
CA TYR A 41 -8.65 15.40 -6.35
C TYR A 41 -9.19 16.14 -5.12
N ASN A 42 -8.91 17.43 -4.96
CA ASN A 42 -9.45 18.26 -3.88
C ASN A 42 -10.99 18.30 -3.85
N ARG A 43 -11.65 17.94 -4.96
CA ARG A 43 -13.11 17.83 -5.02
C ARG A 43 -13.65 16.59 -4.30
N VAL A 44 -12.80 15.59 -4.07
CA VAL A 44 -13.19 14.30 -3.52
C VAL A 44 -12.40 13.93 -2.27
N THR A 45 -11.28 14.59 -1.97
CA THR A 45 -10.55 14.36 -0.71
C THR A 45 -11.37 14.79 0.50
N GLY A 46 -11.22 14.07 1.60
CA GLY A 46 -11.96 14.31 2.82
C GLY A 46 -12.28 13.03 3.57
N PHE A 47 -12.99 13.21 4.68
CA PHE A 47 -13.49 12.13 5.52
C PHE A 47 -15.00 12.01 5.34
N TYR A 48 -15.44 10.84 4.92
CA TYR A 48 -16.83 10.53 4.62
C TYR A 48 -17.31 9.46 5.60
N THR A 49 -18.50 9.65 6.13
CA THR A 49 -19.15 8.68 7.01
C THR A 49 -20.55 8.38 6.49
N GLY A 50 -21.04 7.19 6.79
CA GLY A 50 -22.37 6.80 6.40
C GLY A 50 -22.54 5.31 6.52
N LYS A 51 -23.28 4.72 5.59
CA LYS A 51 -23.76 3.35 5.74
C LYS A 51 -23.48 2.50 4.52
N LEU A 52 -23.09 1.26 4.77
CA LEU A 52 -23.18 0.15 3.82
C LEU A 52 -24.46 -0.60 4.09
N THR A 53 -25.34 -0.66 3.09
CA THR A 53 -26.60 -1.41 3.15
C THR A 53 -26.43 -2.68 2.35
N THR A 54 -26.38 -3.82 3.04
CA THR A 54 -26.40 -5.15 2.42
C THR A 54 -27.85 -5.64 2.30
N THR A 55 -28.06 -6.83 1.77
CA THR A 55 -29.40 -7.46 1.72
C THR A 55 -29.98 -7.78 3.10
N ALA A 56 -29.12 -7.97 4.11
CA ALA A 56 -29.53 -8.45 5.44
C ALA A 56 -29.36 -7.39 6.55
N THR A 57 -28.38 -6.52 6.43
CA THR A 57 -27.99 -5.60 7.50
C THR A 57 -27.51 -4.25 6.97
N GLN A 58 -27.55 -3.25 7.85
CA GLN A 58 -26.95 -1.96 7.62
C GLN A 58 -25.79 -1.75 8.60
N GLN A 59 -24.64 -1.34 8.10
CA GLN A 59 -23.43 -1.16 8.88
C GLN A 59 -22.90 0.26 8.70
N ASP A 60 -22.50 0.89 9.80
CA ASP A 60 -21.82 2.19 9.74
C ASP A 60 -20.39 1.99 9.22
N VAL A 61 -19.99 2.82 8.26
CA VAL A 61 -18.69 2.75 7.62
C VAL A 61 -18.09 4.14 7.43
N GLU A 62 -16.78 4.15 7.27
CA GLU A 62 -15.98 5.36 7.06
C GLU A 62 -15.09 5.19 5.84
N LEU A 63 -14.98 6.26 5.05
CA LEU A 63 -14.07 6.36 3.92
C LEU A 63 -13.27 7.66 4.03
N ARG A 64 -11.93 7.54 4.11
CA ARG A 64 -11.03 8.69 4.01
C ARG A 64 -10.35 8.69 2.65
N LEU A 65 -10.53 9.77 1.88
CA LEU A 65 -9.85 10.01 0.60
C LEU A 65 -8.77 11.08 0.77
N PHE A 66 -7.57 10.80 0.29
CA PHE A 66 -6.42 11.67 0.43
C PHE A 66 -5.46 11.50 -0.74
N THR A 67 -4.64 12.51 -1.00
CA THR A 67 -3.62 12.51 -2.05
C THR A 67 -2.24 12.19 -1.48
N LEU A 68 -1.43 11.50 -2.26
CA LEU A 68 -0.01 11.26 -2.00
C LEU A 68 0.82 11.63 -3.24
N GLU A 69 2.10 11.91 -3.04
CA GLU A 69 3.11 12.02 -4.08
C GLU A 69 3.76 10.65 -4.30
N ASP A 70 3.58 10.13 -5.51
CA ASP A 70 4.14 8.85 -5.95
C ASP A 70 5.24 9.13 -6.97
N GLU A 71 6.38 8.48 -6.83
CA GLU A 71 7.45 8.59 -7.80
C GLU A 71 6.98 8.02 -9.15
N SER A 72 7.19 8.78 -10.22
CA SER A 72 6.73 8.47 -11.57
C SER A 72 7.88 8.25 -12.56
N GLY A 73 9.09 8.03 -12.04
CA GLY A 73 10.34 7.86 -12.79
C GLY A 73 11.23 9.10 -12.73
N THR A 74 12.22 9.17 -13.61
CA THR A 74 13.14 10.31 -13.70
C THR A 74 12.87 11.15 -14.95
N ASN A 75 13.07 12.46 -14.83
CA ASN A 75 13.00 13.39 -15.95
C ASN A 75 14.26 13.28 -16.84
N ALA A 76 14.29 13.99 -17.96
CA ALA A 76 15.42 13.99 -18.89
C ALA A 76 16.74 14.50 -18.28
N ASN A 77 16.67 15.15 -17.13
CA ASN A 77 17.83 15.66 -16.38
C ASN A 77 18.27 14.68 -15.26
N GLY A 78 17.61 13.53 -15.14
CA GLY A 78 17.89 12.53 -14.11
C GLY A 78 17.27 12.83 -12.73
N GLU A 79 16.42 13.84 -12.61
CA GLU A 79 15.74 14.17 -11.36
C GLU A 79 14.46 13.34 -11.22
N GLU A 80 14.12 12.97 -9.97
CA GLU A 80 12.89 12.24 -9.66
C GLU A 80 11.67 13.08 -10.00
N ARG A 81 10.75 12.48 -10.76
CA ARG A 81 9.48 13.06 -11.17
C ARG A 81 8.38 12.53 -10.26
N TYR A 82 7.57 13.40 -9.72
CA TYR A 82 6.48 13.02 -8.82
C TYR A 82 5.12 13.22 -9.48
N ARG A 83 4.18 12.32 -9.20
CA ARG A 83 2.78 12.46 -9.61
C ARG A 83 1.88 12.40 -8.39
N ILE A 84 0.75 13.09 -8.45
CA ILE A 84 -0.24 13.01 -7.40
C ILE A 84 -1.13 11.80 -7.66
N VAL A 85 -1.29 10.96 -6.64
CA VAL A 85 -2.18 9.81 -6.67
C VAL A 85 -3.25 9.94 -5.60
N LEU A 86 -4.47 9.48 -5.91
CA LEU A 86 -5.55 9.40 -4.95
C LEU A 86 -5.52 8.03 -4.24
N ARG A 87 -5.72 8.05 -2.93
CA ARG A 87 -5.80 6.88 -2.06
C ARG A 87 -7.03 6.95 -1.17
N GLY A 88 -7.48 5.77 -0.74
CA GLY A 88 -8.61 5.59 0.15
C GLY A 88 -8.25 4.73 1.37
N LYS A 89 -8.86 5.01 2.51
CA LYS A 89 -8.98 4.09 3.64
C LYS A 89 -10.45 3.82 3.88
N PHE A 90 -10.87 2.58 3.73
CA PHE A 90 -12.24 2.15 4.00
C PHE A 90 -12.25 1.30 5.27
N GLN A 91 -13.21 1.51 6.16
CA GLN A 91 -13.35 0.72 7.38
C GLN A 91 -14.80 0.60 7.83
N PHE A 92 -15.10 -0.52 8.51
CA PHE A 92 -16.35 -0.70 9.23
C PHE A 92 -16.23 -0.11 10.65
N ASN A 93 -17.19 0.71 11.07
CA ASN A 93 -17.12 1.39 12.38
C ASN A 93 -17.18 0.42 13.55
N SER A 94 -17.89 -0.70 13.38
CA SER A 94 -17.97 -1.77 14.38
C SER A 94 -16.65 -2.54 14.54
N ASN A 95 -15.73 -2.45 13.58
CA ASN A 95 -14.48 -3.21 13.58
C ASN A 95 -13.31 -2.38 13.03
N LYS A 96 -12.71 -1.54 13.89
CA LYS A 96 -11.53 -0.73 13.55
C LYS A 96 -10.29 -1.53 13.12
N LEU A 97 -10.31 -2.86 13.25
CA LEU A 97 -9.22 -3.74 12.82
C LEU A 97 -9.31 -4.11 11.33
N GLN A 98 -10.48 -3.97 10.69
CA GLN A 98 -10.70 -4.22 9.26
C GLN A 98 -10.61 -2.92 8.46
N LEU A 99 -9.43 -2.31 8.47
CA LEU A 99 -9.11 -1.15 7.64
C LEU A 99 -8.55 -1.64 6.29
N VAL A 100 -9.23 -1.29 5.21
CA VAL A 100 -8.85 -1.62 3.84
C VAL A 100 -8.21 -0.41 3.17
N ASN A 101 -6.95 -0.54 2.76
CA ASN A 101 -6.26 0.49 1.98
C ASN A 101 -6.60 0.32 0.49
N MET A 102 -6.94 1.41 -0.17
CA MET A 102 -7.45 1.37 -1.54
C MET A 102 -6.69 2.32 -2.46
N LYS A 103 -6.40 1.84 -3.68
CA LYS A 103 -6.08 2.70 -4.83
C LYS A 103 -7.37 3.35 -5.31
N ALA A 104 -7.39 4.67 -5.41
CA ALA A 104 -8.57 5.40 -5.87
C ALA A 104 -8.29 6.09 -7.20
N ARG A 105 -9.29 6.07 -8.08
CA ARG A 105 -9.31 6.78 -9.36
C ARG A 105 -10.61 7.58 -9.41
N PHE A 106 -10.48 8.88 -9.67
CA PHE A 106 -11.61 9.77 -9.87
C PHE A 106 -11.63 10.29 -11.31
N ILE A 107 -12.78 10.18 -11.97
CA ILE A 107 -13.01 10.66 -13.34
C ILE A 107 -13.92 11.88 -13.23
N PRO A 108 -13.39 13.11 -13.34
CA PRO A 108 -14.16 14.33 -13.08
C PRO A 108 -15.31 14.54 -14.06
N GLU A 109 -15.20 14.07 -15.30
CA GLU A 109 -16.20 14.23 -16.35
C GLU A 109 -17.49 13.45 -16.05
N THR A 110 -17.35 12.24 -15.50
CA THR A 110 -18.47 11.35 -15.14
C THR A 110 -18.80 11.38 -13.65
N SER A 111 -17.98 12.08 -12.86
CA SER A 111 -17.99 12.05 -11.39
C SER A 111 -17.85 10.64 -10.80
N GLU A 112 -17.26 9.72 -11.55
CA GLU A 112 -17.04 8.34 -11.12
C GLU A 112 -15.83 8.24 -10.21
N LEU A 113 -16.01 7.55 -9.09
CA LEU A 113 -14.98 7.21 -8.14
C LEU A 113 -14.86 5.69 -8.08
N ILE A 114 -13.70 5.17 -8.45
CA ILE A 114 -13.39 3.75 -8.43
C ILE A 114 -12.30 3.54 -7.37
N LEU A 115 -12.61 2.76 -6.34
CA LEU A 115 -11.62 2.34 -5.35
C LEU A 115 -11.34 0.85 -5.52
N ARG A 116 -10.07 0.47 -5.55
CA ARG A 116 -9.63 -0.93 -5.65
C ARG A 116 -8.78 -1.29 -4.44
N ASN A 117 -9.16 -2.35 -3.75
CA ASN A 117 -8.33 -2.94 -2.71
C ASN A 117 -7.10 -3.57 -3.39
N GLU A 118 -5.91 -3.12 -3.01
CA GLU A 118 -4.65 -3.62 -3.58
C GLU A 118 -4.27 -5.00 -3.05
N ALA A 119 -4.82 -5.39 -1.90
CA ALA A 119 -4.62 -6.68 -1.27
C ALA A 119 -5.66 -7.73 -1.71
N ALA A 120 -6.69 -7.34 -2.46
CA ALA A 120 -7.77 -8.22 -2.93
C ALA A 120 -7.25 -9.48 -3.65
N SER A 121 -7.86 -10.63 -3.34
CA SER A 121 -7.49 -11.95 -3.87
C SER A 121 -8.67 -12.62 -4.56
N PRO A 122 -8.50 -13.26 -5.73
CA PRO A 122 -9.59 -13.96 -6.40
C PRO A 122 -10.27 -15.07 -5.58
N GLY A 123 -9.65 -15.54 -4.49
CA GLY A 123 -10.20 -16.61 -3.63
C GLY A 123 -10.85 -16.15 -2.33
N ILE A 124 -10.92 -14.84 -2.03
CA ILE A 124 -11.41 -14.34 -0.74
C ILE A 124 -12.55 -13.36 -0.95
N ASP A 125 -13.71 -13.67 -0.38
CA ASP A 125 -14.93 -12.87 -0.54
C ASP A 125 -14.98 -11.67 0.42
N ASP A 126 -14.20 -10.63 0.10
CA ASP A 126 -14.12 -9.35 0.81
C ASP A 126 -14.26 -8.15 -0.16
N VAL A 127 -14.30 -6.92 0.36
CA VAL A 127 -14.24 -5.66 -0.37
C VAL A 127 -13.06 -5.64 -1.35
N HIS A 128 -13.37 -5.89 -2.61
CA HIS A 128 -12.45 -5.83 -3.73
C HIS A 128 -12.48 -4.47 -4.40
N THR A 129 -13.68 -3.96 -4.64
CA THR A 129 -13.89 -2.75 -5.42
C THR A 129 -15.07 -1.96 -4.90
N ILE A 130 -14.94 -0.64 -4.88
CA ILE A 130 -16.06 0.27 -4.68
C ILE A 130 -16.21 1.07 -5.96
N ASN A 131 -17.34 0.89 -6.64
CA ASN A 131 -17.71 1.68 -7.81
C ASN A 131 -18.77 2.68 -7.37
N ALA A 132 -18.39 3.95 -7.28
CA ALA A 132 -19.24 4.99 -6.76
C ALA A 132 -19.29 6.21 -7.68
N LYS A 133 -20.26 7.09 -7.40
CA LYS A 133 -20.33 8.44 -7.95
C LYS A 133 -20.26 9.44 -6.82
N VAL A 134 -19.56 10.53 -7.09
CA VAL A 134 -19.51 11.70 -6.22
C VAL A 134 -20.63 12.64 -6.65
N VAL A 135 -21.57 12.92 -5.76
CA VAL A 135 -22.72 13.80 -6.02
C VAL A 135 -22.75 14.86 -4.92
N GLY A 136 -22.19 16.03 -5.23
CA GLY A 136 -21.99 17.09 -4.24
C GLY A 136 -21.09 16.60 -3.11
N GLN A 137 -21.60 16.60 -1.88
CA GLN A 137 -20.88 16.13 -0.69
C GLN A 137 -21.14 14.65 -0.37
N LYS A 138 -21.74 13.89 -1.31
CA LYS A 138 -22.05 12.47 -1.13
C LYS A 138 -21.22 11.57 -2.02
N ILE A 139 -20.94 10.37 -1.51
CA ILE A 139 -20.42 9.26 -2.30
C ILE A 139 -21.45 8.14 -2.22
N VAL A 140 -22.01 7.79 -3.38
CA VAL A 140 -23.02 6.72 -3.51
C VAL A 140 -22.55 5.70 -4.51
N GLY A 141 -22.60 4.42 -4.16
CA GLY A 141 -22.05 3.37 -5.02
C GLY A 141 -22.29 1.95 -4.56
N GLU A 142 -21.67 1.01 -5.28
CA GLU A 142 -21.71 -0.41 -4.97
C GLU A 142 -20.35 -0.85 -4.42
N VAL A 143 -20.38 -1.61 -3.32
CA VAL A 143 -19.24 -2.35 -2.80
C VAL A 143 -19.30 -3.76 -3.35
N LYS A 144 -18.20 -4.24 -3.95
CA LYS A 144 -18.13 -5.56 -4.60
C LYS A 144 -17.01 -6.38 -4.01
N SER A 145 -17.26 -7.68 -3.93
CA SER A 145 -16.29 -8.73 -3.71
C SER A 145 -16.04 -9.52 -5.00
N VAL A 146 -15.29 -10.62 -4.89
CA VAL A 146 -15.17 -11.62 -5.96
C VAL A 146 -16.52 -12.26 -6.28
N SER A 147 -17.36 -12.53 -5.26
CA SER A 147 -18.63 -13.24 -5.47
C SER A 147 -19.77 -12.36 -5.97
N GLY A 148 -19.58 -11.04 -5.96
CA GLY A 148 -20.54 -10.09 -6.53
C GLY A 148 -20.69 -8.82 -5.70
N VAL A 149 -21.90 -8.26 -5.70
CA VAL A 149 -22.21 -7.04 -4.95
C VAL A 149 -22.43 -7.40 -3.48
N ILE A 150 -21.63 -6.80 -2.59
CA ILE A 150 -21.82 -6.88 -1.14
C ILE A 150 -22.99 -6.01 -0.71
N GLY A 151 -23.05 -4.78 -1.24
CA GLY A 151 -24.10 -3.83 -0.86
C GLY A 151 -23.92 -2.45 -1.48
N VAL A 152 -24.83 -1.56 -1.09
CA VAL A 152 -24.87 -0.16 -1.55
C VAL A 152 -24.33 0.75 -0.46
N LEU A 153 -23.38 1.57 -0.86
CA LEU A 153 -22.70 2.58 -0.06
C LEU A 153 -23.43 3.93 -0.22
N ASP A 154 -23.77 4.59 0.89
CA ASP A 154 -24.20 6.00 0.93
C ASP A 154 -23.43 6.72 2.03
N LEU A 155 -22.52 7.60 1.63
CA LEU A 155 -21.66 8.38 2.52
C LEU A 155 -21.88 9.86 2.31
N THR A 156 -21.74 10.60 3.39
CA THR A 156 -21.74 12.07 3.41
C THR A 156 -20.39 12.57 3.93
N LEU A 157 -19.90 13.64 3.32
CA LEU A 157 -18.69 14.33 3.77
C LEU A 157 -18.90 14.84 5.20
N ALA A 158 -18.14 14.30 6.13
CA ALA A 158 -18.15 14.70 7.53
C ALA A 158 -17.08 15.77 7.83
N SER A 159 -15.96 15.74 7.10
CA SER A 159 -14.91 16.75 7.23
C SER A 159 -14.11 16.90 5.94
N ASN A 160 -13.87 18.15 5.57
CA ASN A 160 -13.02 18.55 4.46
C ASN A 160 -11.56 18.75 4.90
N GLN A 161 -11.08 18.05 5.94
CA GLN A 161 -9.66 18.01 6.27
C GLN A 161 -8.87 17.41 5.09
N SER A 162 -8.71 18.22 4.05
CA SER A 162 -7.66 18.14 3.06
C SER A 162 -6.43 18.65 3.79
N SER A 163 -5.81 17.77 4.56
CA SER A 163 -4.42 18.00 4.90
C SER A 163 -3.69 18.25 3.59
N ALA A 164 -3.00 19.39 3.49
CA ALA A 164 -2.15 19.65 2.35
C ALA A 164 -1.26 18.42 2.09
N PRO A 165 -0.99 18.03 0.83
CA PRO A 165 -0.01 16.99 0.58
C PRO A 165 1.33 17.47 1.14
N GLY A 166 1.85 16.80 2.15
CA GLY A 166 3.09 17.22 2.77
C GLY A 166 3.42 16.47 4.06
N ASN A 167 4.19 15.39 3.91
CA ASN A 167 4.88 14.62 4.95
C ASN A 167 4.05 13.99 6.08
N THR A 168 3.04 14.64 6.66
CA THR A 168 2.35 14.11 7.85
C THR A 168 1.48 12.91 7.49
N GLU A 169 0.62 13.03 6.49
CA GLU A 169 -0.29 11.94 6.08
C GLU A 169 0.44 10.80 5.38
N GLU A 170 1.47 11.12 4.59
CA GLU A 170 2.36 10.15 3.97
C GLU A 170 3.12 9.36 5.02
N ASN A 171 3.73 10.05 5.99
CA ASN A 171 4.45 9.37 7.07
C ASN A 171 3.48 8.59 7.96
N GLU A 172 2.31 9.12 8.32
CA GLU A 172 1.29 8.39 9.07
C GLU A 172 0.74 7.18 8.30
N PHE A 173 0.63 7.27 6.98
CA PHE A 173 0.24 6.17 6.13
C PHE A 173 1.32 5.08 6.12
N TYR A 174 2.55 5.48 5.82
CA TYR A 174 3.72 4.62 5.78
C TYR A 174 3.98 3.96 7.14
N GLU A 175 4.06 4.73 8.22
CA GLU A 175 4.37 4.25 9.57
C GLU A 175 3.32 3.27 10.09
N ARG A 176 2.05 3.47 9.76
CA ARG A 176 0.99 2.52 10.14
C ARG A 176 1.16 1.18 9.43
N LEU A 177 1.37 1.20 8.12
CA LEU A 177 1.63 -0.03 7.36
C LEU A 177 2.92 -0.70 7.82
N ARG A 178 3.96 0.09 8.11
CA ARG A 178 5.24 -0.39 8.62
C ARG A 178 5.04 -1.14 9.93
N ARG A 179 4.37 -0.54 10.92
CA ARG A 179 4.07 -1.18 12.21
C ARG A 179 3.25 -2.47 12.05
N GLN A 180 2.27 -2.45 11.15
CA GLN A 180 1.48 -3.64 10.84
C GLN A 180 2.38 -4.75 10.29
N TYR A 181 3.26 -4.44 9.34
CA TYR A 181 4.16 -5.42 8.74
C TYR A 181 5.26 -5.90 9.69
N GLU A 182 5.74 -5.01 10.57
CA GLU A 182 6.73 -5.33 11.58
C GLU A 182 6.22 -6.30 12.63
N SER A 183 4.91 -6.31 12.91
CA SER A 183 4.32 -7.25 13.85
C SER A 183 4.59 -8.72 13.47
N PHE A 184 4.64 -9.03 12.17
CA PHE A 184 4.94 -10.37 11.65
C PHE A 184 6.30 -10.48 10.94
N ALA A 185 7.08 -9.41 10.83
CA ALA A 185 8.47 -9.51 10.40
C ALA A 185 9.31 -10.27 11.43
N GLY A 186 10.28 -11.06 10.98
CA GLY A 186 11.08 -11.92 11.85
C GLY A 186 11.59 -13.17 11.15
N THR A 187 12.17 -14.09 11.92
CA THR A 187 12.64 -15.38 11.41
C THR A 187 11.67 -16.47 11.80
N TYR A 188 11.20 -17.24 10.81
CA TYR A 188 10.30 -18.37 10.97
C TYR A 188 11.04 -19.65 10.64
N VAL A 189 10.86 -20.70 11.44
CA VAL A 189 11.46 -22.01 11.21
C VAL A 189 10.42 -23.10 11.40
N GLY A 190 10.47 -24.11 10.54
CA GLY A 190 9.63 -25.28 10.62
C GLY A 190 9.93 -26.26 9.50
N ASN A 191 9.10 -27.30 9.41
CA ASN A 191 9.28 -28.37 8.43
C ASN A 191 8.38 -28.15 7.22
N ASN A 192 8.93 -28.41 6.03
CA ASN A 192 8.12 -28.72 4.86
C ASN A 192 7.65 -30.17 4.97
N VAL A 193 6.36 -30.40 4.76
CA VAL A 193 5.72 -31.71 4.81
C VAL A 193 5.19 -32.04 3.42
N LYS A 194 5.65 -33.16 2.86
CA LYS A 194 5.17 -33.67 1.58
C LYS A 194 4.71 -35.11 1.78
N ASP A 195 3.51 -35.43 1.32
CA ASP A 195 2.89 -36.75 1.45
C ASP A 195 2.87 -37.25 2.92
N GLY A 196 2.60 -36.33 3.86
CA GLY A 196 2.56 -36.61 5.30
C GLY A 196 3.92 -36.84 5.96
N LYS A 197 5.04 -36.64 5.25
CA LYS A 197 6.40 -36.81 5.77
C LYS A 197 7.17 -35.50 5.75
N ALA A 198 7.95 -35.24 6.80
CA ALA A 198 8.87 -34.12 6.80
C ALA A 198 9.92 -34.32 5.71
N ALA A 199 9.97 -33.41 4.73
CA ALA A 199 10.91 -33.44 3.62
C ALA A 199 12.23 -32.77 4.00
N PHE A 200 12.16 -31.55 4.53
CA PHE A 200 13.29 -30.77 5.02
C PHE A 200 12.80 -29.65 5.94
N GLN A 201 13.69 -29.10 6.76
CA GLN A 201 13.43 -27.89 7.50
C GLN A 201 13.72 -26.69 6.59
N PHE A 202 12.89 -25.65 6.65
CA PHE A 202 13.21 -24.39 6.00
C PHE A 202 13.01 -23.21 6.94
N GLN A 203 13.80 -22.18 6.69
CA GLN A 203 13.78 -20.92 7.43
C GLN A 203 13.34 -19.82 6.48
N ILE A 204 12.38 -19.01 6.91
CA ILE A 204 11.99 -17.77 6.24
C ILE A 204 12.40 -16.60 7.13
N ARG A 205 13.21 -15.68 6.60
CA ARG A 205 13.51 -14.41 7.27
C ARG A 205 12.79 -13.28 6.55
N LEU A 206 11.86 -12.61 7.22
CA LEU A 206 11.10 -11.48 6.69
C LEU A 206 11.57 -10.16 7.30
N GLN A 207 11.62 -9.12 6.47
CA GLN A 207 11.97 -7.76 6.85
C GLN A 207 11.02 -6.77 6.17
N VAL A 208 10.81 -5.64 6.82
CA VAL A 208 10.06 -4.51 6.25
C VAL A 208 11.06 -3.50 5.73
N VAL A 209 10.95 -3.12 4.46
CA VAL A 209 11.81 -2.11 3.83
C VAL A 209 10.99 -0.94 3.32
N LYS A 210 11.60 0.25 3.36
CA LYS A 210 11.04 1.44 2.73
C LYS A 210 11.28 1.36 1.23
N GLU A 211 10.21 1.29 0.44
CA GLU A 211 10.29 1.42 -1.01
C GLU A 211 9.12 2.28 -1.50
N GLY A 212 9.40 3.54 -1.80
CA GLY A 212 8.35 4.54 -2.05
C GLY A 212 7.49 4.82 -0.81
N ILE A 213 6.21 5.06 -1.03
CA ILE A 213 5.21 5.45 -0.01
C ILE A 213 4.55 4.28 0.71
N VAL A 214 4.71 3.04 0.21
CA VAL A 214 4.17 1.82 0.80
C VAL A 214 5.34 0.94 1.25
N PRO A 215 5.45 0.56 2.53
CA PRO A 215 6.50 -0.37 2.95
C PRO A 215 6.32 -1.70 2.23
N LYS A 216 7.42 -2.39 1.93
CA LYS A 216 7.38 -3.74 1.35
C LYS A 216 7.87 -4.78 2.32
N ILE A 217 7.30 -5.97 2.22
CA ILE A 217 7.80 -7.15 2.90
C ILE A 217 8.75 -7.84 1.94
N ILE A 218 10.00 -7.99 2.34
CA ILE A 218 10.99 -8.78 1.61
C ILE A 218 11.50 -9.88 2.52
N GLY A 219 12.13 -10.88 1.95
CA GLY A 219 12.75 -11.91 2.77
C GLY A 219 13.64 -12.87 2.02
N GLU A 220 14.08 -13.88 2.75
CA GLU A 220 14.88 -14.97 2.23
C GLU A 220 14.33 -16.30 2.75
N LEU A 221 14.25 -17.30 1.87
CA LEU A 221 14.02 -18.69 2.24
C LEU A 221 15.31 -19.49 2.10
N THR A 222 15.71 -20.20 3.14
CA THR A 222 16.79 -21.19 3.13
C THR A 222 16.28 -22.56 3.55
N ARG A 223 16.97 -23.63 3.12
CA ARG A 223 16.58 -25.02 3.39
C ARG A 223 17.72 -25.78 4.06
N SER A 224 17.39 -26.67 4.98
CA SER A 224 18.38 -27.48 5.71
C SER A 224 19.07 -28.52 4.83
N ASP A 225 18.42 -28.96 3.75
CA ASP A 225 18.94 -29.95 2.81
C ASP A 225 19.82 -29.34 1.70
N ASP A 226 19.98 -28.02 1.69
CA ASP A 226 20.88 -27.29 0.79
C ASP A 226 21.88 -26.43 1.61
N PRO A 227 22.88 -27.06 2.25
CA PRO A 227 23.84 -26.35 3.10
C PRO A 227 24.72 -25.36 2.34
N LYS A 228 24.77 -25.47 1.00
CA LYS A 228 25.50 -24.54 0.14
C LYS A 228 24.66 -23.31 -0.27
N ASN A 229 23.40 -23.23 0.14
CA ASN A 229 22.48 -22.13 -0.15
C ASN A 229 22.36 -21.82 -1.66
N THR A 230 22.36 -22.87 -2.47
CA THR A 230 22.23 -22.81 -3.93
C THR A 230 20.77 -22.65 -4.39
N ALA A 231 19.82 -23.12 -3.59
CA ALA A 231 18.38 -23.07 -3.79
C ALA A 231 17.69 -21.98 -2.92
N THR A 232 18.47 -21.05 -2.36
CA THR A 232 17.93 -19.90 -1.62
C THR A 232 17.02 -19.06 -2.51
N LEU A 233 15.87 -18.66 -1.96
CA LEU A 233 14.93 -17.78 -2.64
C LEU A 233 14.94 -16.39 -2.03
N THR A 234 15.02 -15.36 -2.87
CA THR A 234 14.65 -13.99 -2.49
C THR A 234 13.13 -13.88 -2.56
N LEU A 235 12.51 -13.42 -1.48
CA LEU A 235 11.06 -13.36 -1.33
C LEU A 235 10.57 -11.91 -1.40
N THR A 236 9.40 -11.71 -2.01
CA THR A 236 8.57 -10.51 -1.87
C THR A 236 7.21 -10.90 -1.34
N GLY A 237 6.73 -10.20 -0.31
CA GLY A 237 5.50 -10.52 0.39
C GLY A 237 4.35 -9.59 0.07
N LEU A 238 3.15 -10.16 -0.05
CA LEU A 238 1.87 -9.50 -0.07
C LEU A 238 1.08 -9.92 1.17
N TYR A 239 0.87 -8.99 2.09
CA TYR A 239 0.09 -9.20 3.30
C TYR A 239 -1.36 -8.73 3.13
N ARG A 240 -2.30 -9.49 3.67
CA ARG A 240 -3.74 -9.24 3.63
C ARG A 240 -4.33 -9.32 5.04
N GLY A 241 -4.29 -8.20 5.76
CA GLY A 241 -4.75 -8.11 7.15
C GLY A 241 -6.27 -8.14 7.32
N GLU A 242 -6.99 -7.86 6.24
CA GLU A 242 -8.46 -7.85 6.16
C GLU A 242 -9.06 -9.27 6.12
N THR A 243 -8.26 -10.25 5.69
CA THR A 243 -8.67 -11.65 5.61
C THR A 243 -8.81 -12.25 7.01
N THR A 244 -9.79 -13.13 7.21
CA THR A 244 -10.04 -13.79 8.51
C THR A 244 -9.87 -15.30 8.34
N PRO A 245 -8.73 -15.89 8.75
CA PRO A 245 -7.56 -15.26 9.38
C PRO A 245 -6.65 -14.48 8.38
N PRO A 246 -5.81 -13.55 8.85
CA PRO A 246 -4.89 -12.78 7.99
C PRO A 246 -3.97 -13.67 7.16
N SER A 247 -3.76 -13.33 5.89
CA SER A 247 -2.94 -14.10 4.95
C SER A 247 -1.70 -13.35 4.53
N LEU A 248 -0.64 -14.12 4.26
CA LEU A 248 0.63 -13.64 3.74
C LEU A 248 1.02 -14.55 2.58
N VAL A 249 1.15 -13.95 1.40
CA VAL A 249 1.64 -14.64 0.21
C VAL A 249 3.05 -14.16 -0.10
N LEU A 250 4.01 -15.07 -0.15
CA LEU A 250 5.39 -14.77 -0.52
C LEU A 250 5.67 -15.33 -1.92
N THR A 251 6.17 -14.48 -2.81
CA THR A 251 6.68 -14.89 -4.12
C THR A 251 8.18 -14.97 -4.06
N GLY A 252 8.74 -16.13 -4.39
CA GLY A 252 10.17 -16.42 -4.36
C GLY A 252 10.79 -16.57 -5.74
N ILE A 253 11.97 -15.98 -5.93
CA ILE A 253 12.85 -16.20 -7.09
C ILE A 253 14.23 -16.67 -6.62
N PRO A 254 14.97 -17.50 -7.40
CA PRO A 254 16.29 -17.94 -7.00
C PRO A 254 17.26 -16.77 -6.82
N ARG A 255 17.92 -16.70 -5.65
CA ARG A 255 18.83 -15.61 -5.31
C ARG A 255 20.04 -15.54 -6.24
N LEU A 256 20.64 -16.70 -6.54
CA LEU A 256 21.84 -16.79 -7.39
C LEU A 256 21.52 -16.72 -8.89
N PHE A 257 20.28 -17.03 -9.27
CA PHE A 257 19.85 -17.06 -10.68
C PHE A 257 18.51 -16.34 -10.86
N PRO A 258 18.44 -15.00 -10.70
CA PRO A 258 17.18 -14.26 -10.73
C PRO A 258 16.45 -14.32 -12.08
N SER A 259 17.18 -14.59 -13.17
CA SER A 259 16.64 -14.78 -14.52
C SER A 259 16.11 -16.19 -14.77
N SER A 260 16.25 -17.10 -13.80
CA SER A 260 15.69 -18.45 -13.88
C SER A 260 14.17 -18.40 -14.09
N PRO A 261 13.59 -19.33 -14.87
CA PRO A 261 12.14 -19.45 -14.98
C PRO A 261 11.51 -19.94 -13.66
N TYR A 262 12.28 -20.48 -12.72
CA TYR A 262 11.74 -20.97 -11.45
C TYR A 262 11.14 -19.82 -10.63
N LYS A 263 9.89 -20.01 -10.20
CA LYS A 263 9.16 -19.13 -9.29
C LYS A 263 8.43 -19.98 -8.28
N ALA A 264 8.55 -19.63 -7.01
CA ALA A 264 7.81 -20.23 -5.93
C ALA A 264 6.74 -19.27 -5.40
N THR A 265 5.63 -19.84 -4.95
CA THR A 265 4.59 -19.15 -4.19
C THR A 265 4.41 -19.91 -2.88
N ILE A 266 4.58 -19.18 -1.79
CA ILE A 266 4.36 -19.65 -0.42
C ILE A 266 3.12 -18.92 0.04
N ASP A 267 1.99 -19.60 0.04
CA ASP A 267 0.70 -19.04 0.42
C ASP A 267 0.31 -19.58 1.79
N GLY A 268 -0.03 -18.70 2.72
CA GLY A 268 -0.36 -19.12 4.07
C GLY A 268 -1.06 -18.06 4.90
N VAL A 269 -1.40 -18.48 6.10
CA VAL A 269 -2.10 -17.70 7.11
C VAL A 269 -1.14 -17.40 8.26
N LEU A 270 -1.20 -16.16 8.75
CA LEU A 270 -0.55 -15.72 9.97
C LEU A 270 -1.53 -15.84 11.15
N ASP A 271 -1.13 -16.58 12.16
CA ASP A 271 -1.88 -16.86 13.37
C ASP A 271 -0.96 -16.64 14.57
N GLY A 272 -0.88 -15.38 15.03
CA GLY A 272 0.11 -14.94 16.00
C GLY A 272 1.54 -15.14 15.48
N ASP A 273 2.33 -15.93 16.20
CA ASP A 273 3.71 -16.29 15.86
C ASP A 273 3.80 -17.50 14.90
N THR A 274 2.66 -18.01 14.39
CA THR A 274 2.63 -19.17 13.48
C THR A 274 2.31 -18.74 12.05
N TYR A 275 3.09 -19.23 11.09
CA TYR A 275 2.81 -19.11 9.66
C TYR A 275 2.59 -20.51 9.09
N LYS A 276 1.38 -20.80 8.62
CA LYS A 276 0.98 -22.12 8.11
C LYS A 276 0.38 -22.02 6.72
N GLY A 277 0.69 -22.96 5.84
CA GLY A 277 0.29 -22.85 4.45
C GLY A 277 0.90 -23.88 3.51
N THR A 278 1.00 -23.52 2.24
CA THR A 278 1.49 -24.38 1.16
C THR A 278 2.58 -23.71 0.35
N TRP A 279 3.51 -24.52 -0.15
CA TRP A 279 4.52 -24.13 -1.11
C TRP A 279 4.18 -24.77 -2.46
N VAL A 280 4.03 -23.92 -3.48
CA VAL A 280 3.90 -24.32 -4.88
C VAL A 280 5.01 -23.68 -5.71
N SER A 281 5.55 -24.36 -6.71
CA SER A 281 6.39 -23.75 -7.75
C SER A 281 5.84 -24.02 -9.14
N ASN A 282 6.21 -23.16 -10.09
CA ASN A 282 5.81 -23.32 -11.48
C ASN A 282 6.50 -24.49 -12.19
N VAL A 283 7.59 -25.03 -11.63
CA VAL A 283 8.33 -26.16 -12.21
C VAL A 283 7.87 -27.48 -11.62
N ASN A 284 7.73 -27.56 -10.29
CA ASN A 284 7.45 -28.82 -9.59
C ASN A 284 5.98 -28.96 -9.17
N GLY A 285 5.16 -27.91 -9.36
CA GLY A 285 3.81 -27.87 -8.81
C GLY A 285 3.86 -27.81 -7.29
N PHE A 286 3.06 -28.65 -6.63
CA PHE A 286 3.01 -28.71 -5.17
C PHE A 286 4.32 -29.26 -4.56
N GLU A 287 4.96 -28.45 -3.72
CA GLU A 287 6.21 -28.80 -3.05
C GLU A 287 6.03 -29.20 -1.58
N GLY A 288 4.90 -28.83 -0.95
CA GLY A 288 4.50 -29.31 0.36
C GLY A 288 3.65 -28.33 1.16
N GLU A 289 3.22 -28.79 2.33
CA GLU A 289 2.58 -27.98 3.37
C GLU A 289 3.61 -27.59 4.42
N PHE A 290 3.36 -26.52 5.15
CA PHE A 290 4.25 -26.10 6.23
C PHE A 290 3.50 -25.55 7.44
N VAL A 291 4.17 -25.66 8.58
CA VAL A 291 3.85 -24.92 9.80
C VAL A 291 5.18 -24.39 10.34
N LEU A 292 5.36 -23.07 10.27
CA LEU A 292 6.56 -22.39 10.74
C LEU A 292 6.23 -21.57 11.98
N ASN A 293 7.15 -21.56 12.94
CA ASN A 293 7.03 -20.76 14.15
C ASN A 293 8.07 -19.64 14.12
N LYS A 294 7.63 -18.45 14.52
CA LYS A 294 8.50 -17.28 14.68
C LYS A 294 9.46 -17.53 15.84
N ILE A 295 10.75 -17.39 15.58
CA ILE A 295 11.79 -17.42 16.61
C ILE A 295 11.91 -16.00 17.17
N LYS A 296 11.89 -15.90 18.50
CA LYS A 296 12.08 -14.66 19.25
C LYS A 296 13.54 -14.24 19.28
#